data_AF-A0A158L4Y2-F1
#
_entry.id   AF-A0A158L4Y2-F1
#
_cell.length_a   1.000
_cell.length_b   1.000
_cell.length_c   1.000
_cell.angle_alpha   90.00
_cell.angle_beta   90.00
_cell.angle_gamma   90.00
#
_symmetry.space_group_name_H-M   'P 1'
#
loop_
_entity.id
_entity.type
_entity.pdbx_description
1 polymer ?
#
loop_
_entity_poly.entity_id
_entity_poly.type
_entity_poly.pdbx_seq_one_letter_code
_entity_poly.pdbx_strand_id
1 'polypeptide(L)'
;MAIPVEKVTPYDEFNFEIPENEFPKSGISARAAAALVVSEEWTDANPMLNMSSFVTTFAEPEAVEVAKRNMYKNYIDHDMYRKSSRWRRAWSSGCISCGMAQKGSSLMARPL
;
A
#
# COMPACT_ATOMS: atom_id res chain seq x y z
N MET A 1 4.12 -13.48 -37.94
CA MET A 1 4.65 -12.41 -38.83
C MET A 1 5.50 -11.50 -37.96
N ALA A 2 6.82 -11.46 -38.18
CA ALA A 2 7.73 -10.68 -37.34
C ALA A 2 7.62 -9.20 -37.73
N ILE A 3 7.13 -8.39 -36.80
CA ILE A 3 6.97 -6.94 -36.97
C ILE A 3 8.36 -6.31 -36.78
N PRO A 4 8.85 -5.45 -37.69
CA PRO A 4 10.14 -4.78 -37.55
C PRO A 4 10.15 -3.84 -36.34
N VAL A 5 11.22 -3.95 -35.53
CA VAL A 5 11.41 -3.33 -34.20
C VAL A 5 11.31 -1.79 -34.20
N GLU A 6 11.39 -1.13 -35.35
CA GLU A 6 11.47 0.34 -35.46
C GLU A 6 10.13 1.10 -35.37
N LYS A 7 8.98 0.43 -35.34
CA LYS A 7 7.67 1.12 -35.20
C LYS A 7 6.68 0.36 -34.31
N VAL A 8 7.15 -0.25 -33.23
CA VAL A 8 6.23 -0.84 -32.26
C VAL A 8 5.62 0.31 -31.47
N THR A 9 4.32 0.56 -31.65
CA THR A 9 3.62 1.53 -30.83
C THR A 9 3.29 0.89 -29.48
N PRO A 10 3.15 1.66 -28.38
CA PRO A 10 2.74 1.10 -27.09
C PRO A 10 1.40 0.34 -27.13
N TYR A 11 0.58 0.55 -28.16
CA TYR A 11 -0.68 -0.16 -28.38
C TYR A 11 -0.48 -1.56 -28.99
N ASP A 12 0.58 -1.75 -29.78
CA ASP A 12 0.90 -3.06 -30.35
C ASP A 12 1.45 -4.00 -29.27
N GLU A 13 2.21 -3.45 -28.31
CA GLU A 13 2.76 -4.19 -27.17
C GLU A 13 1.69 -4.66 -26.17
N PHE A 14 0.52 -4.02 -26.17
CA PHE A 14 -0.60 -4.44 -25.33
C PHE A 14 -1.16 -5.81 -25.74
N ASN A 15 -1.01 -6.20 -27.01
CA ASN A 15 -1.50 -7.50 -27.48
C ASN A 15 -0.46 -8.62 -27.34
N PHE A 16 0.68 -8.37 -26.69
CA PHE A 16 1.65 -9.43 -26.44
C PHE A 16 1.16 -10.38 -25.35
N GLU A 17 1.21 -11.68 -25.66
CA GLU A 17 0.93 -12.72 -24.68
C GLU A 17 2.04 -12.74 -23.62
N ILE A 18 1.66 -12.50 -22.36
CA ILE A 18 2.58 -12.54 -21.22
C ILE A 18 2.64 -13.99 -20.69
N PRO A 19 3.82 -14.61 -20.60
CA PRO A 19 3.96 -15.94 -20.01
C PRO A 19 3.70 -15.90 -18.49
N GLU A 20 2.81 -16.75 -17.98
CA GLU A 20 2.48 -16.82 -16.54
C GLU A 20 3.51 -17.61 -15.71
N ASN A 21 4.18 -18.59 -16.32
CA ASN A 21 5.04 -19.55 -15.62
C ASN A 21 6.54 -19.26 -15.73
N GLU A 22 6.93 -18.27 -16.52
CA GLU A 22 8.33 -17.93 -16.80
C GLU A 22 8.53 -16.41 -16.81
N PHE A 23 9.74 -15.98 -16.45
CA PHE A 23 10.09 -14.56 -16.56
C PHE A 23 10.21 -14.17 -18.05
N PRO A 24 9.59 -13.05 -18.48
CA PRO A 24 9.60 -12.65 -19.89
C PRO A 24 11.03 -12.36 -20.39
N LYS A 25 11.35 -12.86 -21.58
CA LYS A 25 12.68 -12.74 -22.20
C LYS A 25 12.96 -11.33 -22.75
N SER A 26 11.92 -10.58 -23.07
CA SER A 26 11.97 -9.21 -23.58
C SER A 26 11.07 -8.31 -22.75
N GLY A 27 11.52 -7.08 -22.49
CA GLY A 27 10.70 -6.08 -21.81
C GLY A 27 9.65 -5.46 -22.73
N ILE A 28 8.62 -4.90 -22.12
CA ILE A 28 7.59 -4.06 -22.75
C ILE A 28 7.71 -2.62 -22.23
N SER A 29 7.10 -1.66 -22.92
CA SER A 29 7.06 -0.29 -22.43
C SER A 29 6.31 -0.18 -21.10
N ALA A 30 6.75 0.73 -20.22
CA ALA A 30 6.12 0.92 -18.90
C ALA A 30 4.63 1.30 -18.99
N ARG A 31 4.22 1.98 -20.08
CA ARG A 31 2.82 2.34 -20.32
C ARG A 31 1.97 1.15 -20.73
N ALA A 32 2.49 0.29 -21.62
CA ALA A 32 1.81 -0.95 -21.99
C ALA A 32 1.66 -1.88 -20.78
N ALA A 33 2.71 -2.02 -19.97
CA ALA A 33 2.68 -2.81 -18.73
C ALA A 33 1.63 -2.31 -17.75
N ALA A 34 1.59 -0.99 -17.49
CA ALA A 34 0.59 -0.40 -16.60
C ALA A 34 -0.84 -0.59 -17.12
N ALA A 35 -1.06 -0.45 -18.43
CA ALA A 35 -2.36 -0.67 -19.05
C ALA A 35 -2.82 -2.12 -18.93
N LEU A 36 -1.91 -3.10 -19.09
CA LEU A 36 -2.20 -4.52 -18.94
C LEU A 36 -2.64 -4.86 -17.50
N VAL A 37 -1.85 -4.45 -16.51
CA VAL A 37 -2.19 -4.67 -15.09
C VAL A 37 -3.54 -4.05 -14.73
N VAL A 38 -3.78 -2.82 -15.17
CA VAL A 38 -5.08 -2.16 -14.95
C VAL A 38 -6.19 -2.94 -15.67
N SER A 39 -5.99 -3.41 -16.90
CA SER A 39 -7.03 -4.16 -17.62
C SER A 39 -7.41 -5.47 -16.93
N GLU A 40 -6.46 -6.15 -16.30
CA GLU A 40 -6.72 -7.35 -15.51
C GLU A 40 -7.49 -7.01 -14.22
N GLU A 41 -7.11 -5.93 -13.52
CA GLU A 41 -7.78 -5.43 -12.31
C GLU A 41 -9.27 -5.08 -12.55
N TRP A 42 -9.66 -4.69 -13.76
CA TRP A 42 -11.08 -4.44 -14.08
C TRP A 42 -11.96 -5.70 -13.99
N THR A 43 -11.36 -6.88 -14.03
CA THR A 43 -12.07 -8.15 -13.85
C THR A 43 -12.40 -8.41 -12.37
N ASP A 44 -11.72 -7.73 -11.43
CA ASP A 44 -11.99 -7.85 -10.00
C ASP A 44 -13.24 -7.09 -9.55
N ALA A 45 -13.86 -7.56 -8.47
CA ALA A 45 -15.03 -6.93 -7.89
C ALA A 45 -14.69 -5.60 -7.21
N ASN A 46 -15.52 -4.57 -7.41
CA ASN A 46 -15.34 -3.27 -6.77
C ASN A 46 -15.37 -3.41 -5.23
N PRO A 47 -14.29 -3.05 -4.51
CA PRO A 47 -14.23 -3.17 -3.05
C PRO A 47 -15.29 -2.34 -2.33
N MET A 48 -15.80 -1.25 -2.92
CA MET A 48 -16.88 -0.45 -2.32
C MET A 48 -18.21 -1.22 -2.23
N LEU A 49 -18.39 -2.25 -3.05
CA LEU A 49 -19.59 -3.10 -3.06
C LEU A 49 -19.39 -4.39 -2.25
N ASN A 50 -18.20 -4.60 -1.67
CA ASN A 50 -17.93 -5.79 -0.87
C ASN A 50 -18.46 -5.64 0.56
N MET A 51 -19.55 -6.34 0.86
CA MET A 51 -20.15 -6.39 2.20
C MET A 51 -19.64 -7.53 3.09
N SER A 52 -18.82 -8.43 2.54
CA SER A 52 -18.37 -9.63 3.26
C SER A 52 -17.09 -9.41 4.08
N SER A 53 -16.32 -8.36 3.76
CA SER A 53 -15.05 -8.06 4.44
C SER A 53 -15.20 -7.03 5.57
N PHE A 54 -14.48 -7.24 6.67
CA PHE A 54 -14.35 -6.26 7.76
C PHE A 54 -13.30 -5.17 7.51
N VAL A 55 -12.62 -5.22 6.37
CA VAL A 55 -11.56 -4.27 6.00
C VAL A 55 -12.20 -2.97 5.50
N THR A 56 -11.65 -1.84 5.91
CA THR A 56 -12.10 -0.52 5.46
C THR A 56 -11.80 -0.29 3.98
N THR A 57 -12.82 0.02 3.18
CA THR A 57 -12.70 0.25 1.72
C THR A 57 -12.80 1.72 1.31
N PHE A 58 -13.03 2.62 2.26
CA PHE A 58 -13.11 4.06 2.04
C PHE A 58 -12.16 4.83 2.97
N ALA A 59 -11.49 5.85 2.44
CA ALA A 59 -10.71 6.81 3.20
C ALA A 59 -10.88 8.21 2.61
N GLU A 60 -10.81 9.24 3.47
CA GLU A 60 -10.87 10.64 3.04
C GLU A 60 -9.69 10.97 2.10
N PRO A 61 -9.88 11.87 1.10
CA PRO A 61 -8.84 12.18 0.12
C PRO A 61 -7.56 12.71 0.77
N GLU A 62 -7.68 13.46 1.87
CA GLU A 62 -6.55 13.98 2.64
C GLU A 62 -5.70 12.85 3.24
N ALA A 63 -6.34 11.80 3.77
CA ALA A 63 -5.65 10.64 4.31
C ALA A 63 -4.91 9.85 3.22
N VAL A 64 -5.51 9.74 2.02
CA VAL A 64 -4.88 9.10 0.85
C VAL A 64 -3.64 9.88 0.39
N GLU A 65 -3.69 11.21 0.36
CA GLU A 65 -2.52 12.02 0.03
C GLU A 65 -1.37 11.83 1.03
N VAL A 66 -1.68 11.81 2.33
CA VAL A 66 -0.68 11.56 3.37
C VAL A 66 -0.06 10.17 3.20
N ALA A 67 -0.85 9.14 2.89
CA ALA A 67 -0.34 7.79 2.62
C ALA A 67 0.60 7.79 1.40
N LYS A 68 0.19 8.38 0.28
CA LYS A 68 1.00 8.48 -0.95
C LYS A 68 2.34 9.18 -0.70
N ARG A 69 2.36 10.28 0.06
CA ARG A 69 3.59 11.02 0.41
C ARG A 69 4.55 10.21 1.28
N ASN A 70 4.06 9.22 2.02
CA ASN A 70 4.85 8.42 2.95
C ASN A 70 5.11 6.98 2.45
N MET A 71 4.66 6.61 1.25
CA MET A 71 4.73 5.24 0.73
C MET A 71 6.16 4.68 0.65
N TYR A 72 7.15 5.54 0.35
CA TYR A 72 8.56 5.15 0.23
C TYR A 72 9.35 5.23 1.55
N LYS A 73 8.69 5.54 2.68
CA LYS A 73 9.36 5.62 3.98
C LYS A 73 9.43 4.25 4.62
N ASN A 74 10.64 3.79 4.91
CA ASN A 74 10.85 2.55 5.65
C ASN A 74 10.41 2.72 7.11
N TYR A 75 9.47 1.91 7.56
CA TYR A 75 8.93 1.96 8.91
C TYR A 75 9.89 1.41 9.98
N ILE A 76 10.73 0.43 9.63
CA ILE A 76 11.63 -0.26 10.57
C ILE A 76 12.83 0.63 10.94
N ASP A 77 13.23 1.52 10.04
CA ASP A 77 14.36 2.42 10.24
C ASP A 77 13.96 3.62 11.13
N HIS A 78 14.16 3.47 12.43
CA HIS A 78 13.81 4.46 13.44
C HIS A 78 14.80 5.62 13.54
N ASP A 79 16.03 5.44 13.09
CA ASP A 79 17.10 6.45 13.20
C ASP A 79 16.99 7.48 12.08
N MET A 80 16.76 7.03 10.84
CA MET A 80 16.51 7.94 9.72
C MET A 80 15.16 8.63 9.83
N TYR A 81 14.11 7.90 10.24
CA TYR A 81 12.73 8.40 10.26
C TYR A 81 12.18 8.62 11.68
N ARG A 82 12.94 9.32 12.52
CA ARG A 82 12.59 9.59 13.94
C ARG A 82 11.19 10.17 14.15
N LYS A 83 10.67 10.95 13.20
CA LYS A 83 9.30 11.50 13.27
C LYS A 83 8.24 10.40 13.10
N SER A 84 8.43 9.46 12.17
CA SER A 84 7.53 8.30 11.98
C SER A 84 7.40 7.49 13.27
N SER A 85 8.54 7.17 13.89
CA SER A 85 8.57 6.46 15.18
C SER A 85 7.92 7.25 16.32
N ARG A 86 7.98 8.59 16.29
CA ARG A 86 7.25 9.45 17.23
C ARG A 86 5.74 9.33 17.02
N TRP A 87 5.26 9.41 15.78
CA TRP A 87 3.84 9.28 15.46
C TRP A 87 3.30 7.91 15.88
N ARG A 88 4.05 6.82 15.61
CA ARG A 88 3.74 5.48 16.10
C ARG A 88 3.53 5.44 17.62
N ARG A 89 4.47 6.00 18.39
CA ARG A 89 4.38 6.05 19.86
C ARG A 89 3.18 6.87 20.33
N ALA A 90 2.92 8.00 19.70
CA ALA A 90 1.77 8.84 20.04
C ALA A 90 0.45 8.10 19.77
N TRP A 91 0.32 7.46 18.60
CA TRP A 91 -0.85 6.66 18.25
C TRP A 91 -1.07 5.49 19.21
N SER A 92 -0.01 4.73 19.51
CA SER A 92 -0.06 3.64 20.50
C SER A 92 -0.50 4.14 21.88
N SER A 93 0.04 5.27 22.34
CA SER A 93 -0.36 5.88 23.61
C SER A 93 -1.84 6.29 23.61
N GLY A 94 -2.32 6.83 22.49
CA GLY A 94 -3.72 7.22 22.30
C GLY A 94 -4.69 6.03 22.30
N CYS A 95 -4.33 4.93 21.63
CA CYS A 95 -5.11 3.69 21.65
C CYS A 95 -5.19 3.12 23.08
N ILE A 96 -4.07 3.10 23.80
CA ILE A 96 -3.99 2.66 25.20
C ILE A 96 -4.87 3.54 26.10
N SER A 97 -4.88 4.86 25.89
CA SER A 97 -5.73 5.76 26.69
C SER A 97 -7.22 5.62 26.37
N CYS A 98 -7.57 5.44 25.09
CA CYS A 98 -8.95 5.28 24.65
C CYS A 98 -9.56 3.95 25.11
N GLY A 99 -8.75 2.89 25.16
CA GLY A 99 -9.19 1.55 25.55
C GLY A 99 -9.36 1.32 27.06
N MET A 100 -9.25 2.35 27.91
CA MET A 100 -9.05 2.18 29.36
C MET A 100 -7.93 1.16 29.65
N ALA A 101 -6.68 1.58 29.51
CA ALA A 101 -5.65 0.95 30.33
C ALA A 101 -6.09 1.05 31.79
N GLN A 102 -6.53 -0.06 32.37
CA GLN A 102 -6.51 -0.29 33.81
C GLN A 102 -5.05 -0.11 34.26
N LYS A 103 -4.60 1.14 34.39
CA LYS A 103 -3.45 1.44 35.22
C LYS A 103 -3.91 1.09 36.62
N GLY A 104 -3.45 -0.07 37.09
CA GLY A 104 -3.56 -0.47 38.49
C GLY A 104 -3.33 0.76 39.35
N SER A 105 -4.32 1.02 40.18
CA SER A 105 -4.40 2.14 41.10
C SER A 105 -3.09 2.33 41.85
N SER A 106 -2.69 3.59 41.93
CA SER A 106 -1.82 4.10 42.97
C SER A 106 -2.26 3.59 44.34
N LEU A 107 -1.51 2.68 44.96
CA LEU A 107 -1.48 2.51 46.41
C LEU A 107 -0.26 1.65 46.78
N MET A 108 0.54 2.20 47.69
CA MET A 108 1.65 1.58 48.44
C MET A 108 3.02 1.50 47.76
N ALA A 109 3.74 2.62 47.79
CA ALA A 109 5.17 2.66 48.19
C ALA A 109 5.56 4.11 48.51
N ARG A 110 5.11 4.61 49.66
CA ARG A 110 5.78 5.74 50.32
C ARG A 110 6.72 5.14 51.37
N PRO A 111 8.03 5.43 51.34
CA PRO A 111 8.95 4.92 52.34
C PRO A 111 8.72 5.65 53.66
N LEU A 112 8.62 4.89 54.75
CA LEU A 112 9.12 5.30 56.06
C LEU A 112 10.52 4.71 56.21
#